data_AF-A0A3B8Z7U4-F1
#
_entry.id   AF-A0A3B8Z7U4-F1
#
_cell.length_a   1.000
_cell.length_b   1.000
_cell.length_c   1.000
_cell.angle_alpha   90.00
_cell.angle_beta   90.00
_cell.angle_gamma   90.00
#
_symmetry.space_group_name_H-M   'P 1'
#
loop_
_entity.id
_entity.type
_entity.pdbx_description
1 polymer ?
#
loop_
_entity_poly.entity_id
_entity_poly.type
_entity_poly.pdbx_seq_one_letter_code
_entity_poly.pdbx_strand_id
1 'polypeptide(L)' 'GENVALVGPSGAGKSTLFDMILRFYDPGSGCIALEGIDIRKLDPVELRSHIAVVSQQPAMFTGNVWDNIR' A
#
# COMPACT_ATOMS: atom_id res chain seq x y z
N GLY A 1 -5.73 -5.07 -17.45
CA GLY A 1 -5.28 -5.22 -16.05
C GLY A 1 -4.44 -6.46 -15.97
N GLU A 2 -3.36 -6.41 -15.21
CA GLU A 2 -2.47 -7.55 -14.98
C GLU A 2 -2.58 -7.99 -13.52
N ASN A 3 -2.46 -9.30 -13.28
CA ASN A 3 -2.44 -9.85 -11.93
C ASN A 3 -1.02 -10.33 -11.63
N VAL A 4 -0.41 -9.75 -10.60
CA VAL A 4 0.94 -10.09 -10.15
C VAL A 4 0.87 -10.63 -8.73
N ALA A 5 1.58 -11.73 -8.47
CA ALA A 5 1.68 -12.34 -7.15
C ALA A 5 3.10 -12.22 -6.61
N LEU A 6 3.23 -11.78 -5.35
CA LEU A 6 4.49 -11.76 -4.61
C LEU A 6 4.46 -12.82 -3.51
N VAL A 7 5.28 -13.85 -3.64
CA VAL A 7 5.29 -15.02 -2.75
C VAL A 7 6.67 -15.19 -2.11
N GLY A 8 6.68 -15.54 -0.82
CA GLY A 8 7.92 -15.80 -0.07
C GLY A 8 7.64 -16.11 1.40
N PRO A 9 8.63 -16.59 2.16
CA PRO A 9 8.46 -16.95 3.57
C PRO A 9 8.10 -15.75 4.45
N SER A 10 7.63 -16.01 5.67
CA SER A 10 7.46 -14.95 6.67
C SER A 10 8.79 -14.24 6.91
N GLY A 11 8.77 -12.91 7.08
CA GLY A 11 9.98 -12.10 7.20
C GLY A 11 10.71 -11.76 5.90
N ALA A 12 10.27 -12.27 4.74
CA ALA A 12 10.88 -11.94 3.44
C ALA A 12 10.67 -10.48 2.95
N GLY A 13 10.07 -9.61 3.78
CA GLY A 13 9.87 -8.20 3.45
C GLY A 13 8.63 -7.86 2.61
N LYS A 14 7.71 -8.80 2.38
CA LYS A 14 6.47 -8.56 1.60
C LYS A 14 5.65 -7.39 2.15
N SER A 15 5.36 -7.39 3.45
CA SER A 15 4.62 -6.29 4.09
C SER A 15 5.40 -4.98 4.03
N THR A 16 6.71 -5.02 4.27
CA THR A 16 7.59 -3.85 4.16
C THR A 16 7.58 -3.24 2.76
N LEU A 17 7.49 -4.06 1.70
CA LEU A 17 7.32 -3.56 0.34
C LEU A 17 6.00 -2.80 0.17
N PHE A 18 4.89 -3.36 0.65
CA PHE A 18 3.60 -2.68 0.61
C PHE A 18 3.61 -1.38 1.42
N ASP A 19 4.26 -1.36 2.59
CA ASP A 19 4.41 -0.14 3.39
C ASP A 19 5.19 0.95 2.65
N MET A 20 6.20 0.59 1.87
CA MET A 20 6.92 1.53 1.01
C MET A 20 6.07 2.02 -0.18
N ILE A 21 5.29 1.13 -0.81
CA ILE A 21 4.35 1.51 -1.89
C ILE A 21 3.30 2.50 -1.36
N LEU A 22 2.80 2.30 -0.15
CA LEU A 22 1.83 3.18 0.52
C LEU A 22 2.48 4.44 1.13
N ARG A 23 3.80 4.55 1.00
CA ARG A 23 4.63 5.63 1.51
C ARG A 23 4.49 5.85 3.02
N PHE A 24 4.35 4.76 3.77
CA PHE A 24 4.59 4.75 5.22
C PHE A 24 6.09 4.81 5.54
N TYR A 25 6.92 4.33 4.62
CA TYR A 25 8.37 4.49 4.62
C TYR A 25 8.85 4.86 3.21
N ASP A 26 9.91 5.67 3.12
CA ASP A 26 10.61 5.91 1.86
C ASP A 26 11.73 4.87 1.65
N PRO A 27 12.00 4.44 0.39
CA PRO A 27 13.09 3.50 0.12
C PRO A 27 14.45 4.12 0.39
N GLY A 28 15.32 3.41 1.13
CA GLY A 28 16.68 3.88 1.43
C GLY A 28 17.62 3.93 0.21
N SER A 29 17.32 3.16 -0.84
CA SER A 29 17.98 3.23 -2.14
C SER A 29 17.01 2.86 -3.26
N GLY A 30 17.30 3.31 -4.49
CA GLY A 30 16.42 3.12 -5.65
C GLY A 30 15.22 4.07 -5.68
N CYS A 31 14.18 3.68 -6.42
CA CYS A 31 12.93 4.43 -6.53
C CYS A 31 11.74 3.50 -6.76
N ILE A 32 10.56 3.95 -6.32
CA ILE A 32 9.25 3.39 -6.69
C ILE A 32 8.56 4.47 -7.51
N ALA A 33 8.02 4.11 -8.68
CA ALA A 33 7.41 5.08 -9.59
C ALA A 33 5.97 4.68 -9.94
N LEU A 34 5.09 5.67 -9.98
CA LEU A 34 3.75 5.58 -10.55
C LEU A 34 3.76 6.39 -11.86
N GLU A 35 3.48 5.72 -12.99
CA GLU A 35 3.51 6.34 -14.33
C GLU A 35 4.84 7.04 -14.66
N GLY A 36 5.96 6.50 -14.15
CA GLY A 36 7.29 7.07 -14.34
C GLY A 36 7.64 8.24 -13.40
N ILE A 37 6.71 8.67 -12.55
CA ILE A 37 6.95 9.68 -11.51
C ILE A 37 7.31 8.98 -10.20
N ASP A 38 8.46 9.34 -9.63
CA ASP A 38 8.84 8.86 -8.30
C ASP A 38 7.77 9.22 -7.27
N ILE A 39 7.26 8.22 -6.54
CA ILE A 39 6.17 8.41 -5.57
C ILE A 39 6.54 9.39 -4.44
N ARG A 40 7.84 9.66 -4.22
CA ARG A 40 8.31 10.66 -3.26
C ARG A 40 7.96 12.10 -3.67
N LYS A 41 7.69 12.33 -4.95
CA LYS A 41 7.27 13.62 -5.52
C LYS A 41 5.75 13.84 -5.48
N LEU A 42 4.99 12.80 -5.15
CA LEU A 42 3.53 12.86 -5.05
C LEU A 42 3.11 13.17 -3.62
N ASP A 43 1.96 13.83 -3.49
CA ASP A 43 1.29 13.93 -2.20
C ASP A 43 0.86 12.53 -1.74
N PRO A 44 1.12 12.13 -0.47
CA PRO A 44 0.77 10.79 -0.01
C PRO A 44 -0.74 10.49 -0.02
N VAL A 45 -1.61 11.51 0.14
CA VAL A 45 -3.07 11.32 0.06
C VAL A 45 -3.48 11.07 -1.38
N GLU A 46 -2.95 11.85 -2.33
CA GLU A 46 -3.15 11.63 -3.76
C GLU A 46 -2.67 10.23 -4.18
N LEU A 47 -1.43 9.86 -3.85
CA LEU A 47 -0.87 8.53 -4.14
C LEU A 47 -1.79 7.40 -3.64
N ARG A 48 -2.24 7.48 -2.39
CA ARG A 48 -3.11 6.44 -1.80
C ARG A 48 -4.51 6.44 -2.39
N SER A 49 -4.98 7.52 -3.00
CA SER A 49 -6.26 7.53 -3.72
C SER A 49 -6.26 6.62 -4.97
N HIS A 50 -5.08 6.30 -5.51
CA HIS A 50 -4.90 5.35 -6.61
C HIS A 50 -4.80 3.89 -6.17
N ILE A 51 -4.79 3.60 -4.86
CA ILE A 51 -4.47 2.28 -4.32
C ILE A 51 -5.57 1.83 -3.35
N ALA A 52 -6.19 0.68 -3.64
CA ALA A 52 -7.03 -0.03 -2.68
C ALA A 52 -6.20 -1.10 -1.96
N VAL A 53 -6.31 -1.15 -0.63
CA VAL A 53 -5.58 -2.12 0.21
C VAL A 53 -6.57 -2.98 0.96
N VAL A 54 -6.33 -4.30 0.93
CA VAL A 54 -7.02 -5.26 1.78
C VAL A 54 -5.98 -5.84 2.72
N SER A 55 -6.01 -5.44 3.99
CA SER A 55 -5.06 -5.88 5.00
C SER A 55 -5.38 -7.27 5.53
N GLN A 56 -4.35 -8.03 5.91
CA GLN A 56 -4.49 -9.36 6.54
C GLN A 56 -5.31 -9.30 7.84
N GLN A 57 -5.21 -8.22 8.60
CA GLN A 57 -6.04 -7.91 9.76
C GLN A 57 -6.73 -6.56 9.54
N PRO A 58 -7.99 -6.55 9.03
CA PRO A 58 -8.72 -5.31 8.81
C PRO A 58 -8.97 -4.56 10.11
N ALA A 59 -8.77 -3.25 10.09
CA ALA A 59 -9.20 -2.38 11.18
C ALA A 59 -10.74 -2.29 11.15
N MET A 60 -11.37 -2.63 12.26
CA MET A 60 -12.81 -2.51 12.44
C MET A 60 -13.10 -1.30 13.31
N PHE A 61 -13.95 -0.41 12.82
CA PHE A 61 -14.45 0.73 13.57
C PHE A 61 -15.70 0.32 14.36
N THR A 62 -15.85 0.88 15.57
CA THR A 62 -17.06 0.70 16.38
C THR A 62 -18.26 1.26 15.62
N GLY A 63 -19.23 0.40 15.33
CA GLY A 63 -20.40 0.74 14.52
C GLY A 63 -21.04 -0.51 13.93
N ASN A 64 -21.92 -0.32 12.95
CA ASN A 64 -22.51 -1.41 12.19
C ASN A 64 -21.65 -1.73 10.94
N VAL A 65 -22.08 -2.74 10.16
CA VAL A 65 -21.38 -3.15 8.93
C VAL A 65 -21.33 -2.03 7.91
N TRP A 66 -22.41 -1.26 7.75
CA TRP A 66 -22.48 -0.12 6.83
C TRP A 66 -21.45 0.96 7.16
N ASP A 67 -21.23 1.23 8.46
CA ASP A 67 -20.24 2.22 8.91
C ASP A 67 -18.81 1.82 8.55
N ASN A 68 -18.53 0.52 8.40
CA ASN A 68 -17.19 -0.01 8.10
C ASN A 68 -16.88 -0.13 6.60
N ILE A 69 -17.89 -0.03 5.72
CA ILE A 69 -17.73 -0.19 4.26
C ILE A 69 -17.89 1.12 3.47
N ARG A 70 -18.08 2.26 4.16
CA ARG A 70 -18.29 3.58 3.57
C ARG A 70 -17.00 4.39 3.49
#